data_AF-A0A954G5Z3-F1
#
_entry.id   AF-A0A954G5Z3-F1
#
_cell.length_a   1.000
_cell.length_b   1.000
_cell.length_c   1.000
_cell.angle_alpha   90.00
_cell.angle_beta   90.00
_cell.angle_gamma   90.00
#
_symmetry.space_group_name_H-M   'P 1'
#
loop_
_entity.id
_entity.type
_entity.pdbx_description
1 polymer ?
#
loop_
_entity_poly.entity_id
_entity_poly.type
_entity_poly.pdbx_seq_one_letter_code
_entity_poly.pdbx_strand_id
1 'polypeptide(L)'
;MSSTPESTETSEPASKPKKKQISTQRRVISWVFIAILLGVVLLEWRAKSSQAKTFENLGAAVDNTGEAGEFPFSQFEKTIQGSPSVEIDESGAILRLYHYKWNGNFKTYHLRLLVNDEDLVVTYDTEPEGETVNGMQRISKKNMQELVQKSKQEVAAQKAAAEASAAAEPAKTETTEKEPAAPDDK
;
A
#
# COMPACT_ATOMS: atom_id res chain seq x y z
N MET A 1 -31.86 -102.28 -15.50
CA MET A 1 -30.80 -102.12 -14.49
C MET A 1 -29.77 -101.16 -15.07
N SER A 2 -29.44 -99.99 -14.54
CA SER A 2 -29.99 -99.10 -13.52
C SER A 2 -29.45 -97.72 -13.92
N SER A 3 -30.33 -96.77 -14.25
CA SER A 3 -30.67 -95.62 -13.39
C SER A 3 -29.59 -94.54 -13.35
N THR A 4 -29.75 -93.53 -14.20
CA THR A 4 -29.64 -92.13 -13.77
C THR A 4 -30.70 -91.90 -12.69
N PRO A 5 -30.31 -91.43 -11.50
CA PRO A 5 -30.60 -90.05 -11.04
C PRO A 5 -29.32 -89.44 -10.41
N GLU A 6 -29.16 -88.15 -10.15
CA GLU A 6 -30.00 -87.29 -9.34
C GLU A 6 -29.60 -85.82 -9.54
N SER A 7 -30.56 -84.94 -9.30
CA SER A 7 -30.53 -83.50 -9.51
C SER A 7 -29.99 -82.72 -8.31
N THR A 8 -29.69 -81.46 -8.61
CA THR A 8 -29.88 -80.25 -7.77
C THR A 8 -28.87 -79.89 -6.68
N GLU A 9 -28.68 -78.57 -6.57
CA GLU A 9 -27.90 -77.79 -5.60
C GLU A 9 -26.40 -77.71 -5.90
N THR A 10 -25.87 -76.58 -6.35
CA THR A 10 -25.84 -75.35 -5.55
C THR A 10 -25.62 -74.15 -6.46
N SER A 11 -26.45 -73.13 -6.29
CA SER A 11 -26.19 -71.79 -6.80
C SER A 11 -24.99 -71.22 -6.07
N GLU A 12 -23.89 -70.94 -6.76
CA GLU A 12 -22.92 -69.96 -6.28
C GLU A 12 -22.57 -69.03 -7.44
N PRO A 13 -23.06 -67.77 -7.46
CA PRO A 13 -22.54 -66.80 -8.40
C PRO A 13 -21.11 -66.53 -7.96
N ALA A 14 -20.15 -67.09 -8.71
CA ALA A 14 -18.73 -66.81 -8.55
C ALA A 14 -18.55 -65.30 -8.31
N SER A 15 -18.22 -64.99 -7.06
CA SER A 15 -18.15 -63.63 -6.54
C SER A 15 -17.22 -62.81 -7.43
N LYS A 16 -17.80 -61.84 -8.15
CA LYS A 16 -17.04 -60.90 -9.01
C LYS A 16 -15.92 -60.24 -8.20
N PRO A 17 -14.75 -59.99 -8.81
CA PRO A 17 -13.51 -59.79 -8.09
C PRO A 17 -13.50 -58.45 -7.33
N LYS A 18 -13.46 -58.52 -5.99
CA LYS A 18 -13.34 -57.36 -5.07
C LYS A 18 -12.03 -56.55 -5.24
N LYS A 19 -11.12 -56.94 -6.15
CA LYS A 19 -9.81 -56.28 -6.34
C LYS A 19 -9.85 -54.97 -7.16
N LYS A 20 -10.87 -54.71 -7.99
CA LYS A 20 -10.92 -53.49 -8.83
C LYS A 20 -11.37 -52.22 -8.10
N GLN A 21 -12.11 -52.35 -7.00
CA GLN A 21 -12.69 -51.21 -6.28
C GLN A 21 -11.59 -50.39 -5.56
N ILE A 22 -10.58 -51.07 -5.00
CA ILE A 22 -9.45 -50.40 -4.33
C ILE A 22 -8.61 -49.58 -5.30
N SER A 23 -8.38 -50.04 -6.54
CA SER A 23 -7.60 -49.26 -7.52
C SER A 23 -8.36 -48.03 -8.02
N THR A 24 -9.68 -48.15 -8.19
CA THR A 24 -10.55 -47.04 -8.59
C THR A 24 -10.64 -45.99 -7.49
N GLN A 25 -10.78 -46.41 -6.23
CA GLN A 25 -10.79 -45.52 -5.08
C GLN A 25 -9.44 -44.80 -4.88
N ARG A 26 -8.30 -45.51 -5.03
CA ARG A 26 -6.97 -44.89 -5.01
C ARG A 26 -6.79 -43.87 -6.14
N ARG A 27 -7.34 -44.14 -7.32
CA ARG A 27 -7.29 -43.21 -8.46
C ARG A 27 -8.12 -41.96 -8.20
N VAL A 28 -9.33 -42.09 -7.64
CA VAL A 28 -10.17 -40.95 -7.26
C VAL A 28 -9.50 -40.10 -6.19
N ILE A 29 -8.95 -40.71 -5.13
CA ILE A 29 -8.20 -39.99 -4.09
C ILE A 29 -7.01 -39.25 -4.70
N SER A 30 -6.27 -39.90 -5.59
CA SER A 30 -5.15 -39.27 -6.30
C SER A 30 -5.59 -38.07 -7.14
N TRP A 31 -6.71 -38.16 -7.86
CA TRP A 31 -7.24 -37.02 -8.62
C TRP A 31 -7.74 -35.88 -7.73
N VAL A 32 -8.38 -36.19 -6.62
CA VAL A 32 -8.80 -35.17 -5.63
C VAL A 32 -7.57 -34.47 -5.06
N PHE A 33 -6.52 -35.21 -4.71
CA PHE A 33 -5.27 -34.62 -4.23
C PHE A 33 -4.61 -33.71 -5.29
N ILE A 34 -4.57 -34.16 -6.55
CA ILE A 34 -4.07 -33.34 -7.66
C ILE A 34 -4.92 -32.07 -7.83
N ALA A 35 -6.26 -32.17 -7.75
CA ALA A 35 -7.15 -31.03 -7.86
C ALA A 35 -6.94 -30.02 -6.73
N ILE A 36 -6.72 -30.49 -5.49
CA ILE A 36 -6.38 -29.63 -4.35
C ILE A 36 -5.05 -28.91 -4.60
N LEU A 37 -4.01 -29.63 -5.02
CA LEU A 37 -2.71 -29.03 -5.33
C LEU A 37 -2.82 -27.99 -6.44
N LEU A 38 -3.59 -28.27 -7.50
CA LEU A 38 -3.87 -27.30 -8.56
C LEU A 38 -4.59 -26.07 -8.00
N GLY A 39 -5.57 -26.25 -7.11
CA GLY A 39 -6.25 -25.15 -6.44
C GLY A 39 -5.30 -24.25 -5.65
N VAL A 40 -4.36 -24.84 -4.90
CA VAL A 40 -3.34 -24.10 -4.14
C VAL A 40 -2.45 -23.28 -5.08
N VAL A 41 -1.99 -23.88 -6.19
CA VAL A 41 -1.16 -23.22 -7.19
C VAL A 41 -1.92 -22.10 -7.90
N LEU A 42 -3.20 -22.30 -8.24
CA LEU A 42 -4.04 -21.28 -8.88
C LEU A 42 -4.29 -20.09 -7.96
N LEU A 43 -4.49 -20.30 -6.66
CA LEU A 43 -4.65 -19.22 -5.68
C LEU A 43 -3.36 -18.39 -5.56
N GLU A 44 -2.20 -19.05 -5.46
CA GLU A 44 -0.91 -18.35 -5.41
C GLU A 44 -0.65 -17.57 -6.71
N TRP A 45 -0.91 -18.19 -7.86
CA TRP A 45 -0.76 -17.55 -9.15
C TRP A 45 -1.70 -16.35 -9.31
N ARG A 46 -2.96 -16.48 -8.88
CA ARG A 46 -3.92 -15.37 -8.86
C ARG A 46 -3.40 -14.21 -8.01
N ALA A 47 -2.97 -14.45 -6.78
CA ALA A 47 -2.46 -13.42 -5.88
C ALA A 47 -1.27 -12.69 -6.52
N LYS A 48 -0.25 -13.45 -6.95
CA LYS A 48 0.95 -12.91 -7.60
C LYS A 48 0.64 -12.10 -8.86
N SER A 49 -0.13 -12.67 -9.78
CA SER A 49 -0.44 -12.02 -11.06
C SER A 49 -1.35 -10.81 -10.89
N SER A 50 -2.27 -10.83 -9.93
CA SER A 50 -3.17 -9.70 -9.69
C SER A 50 -2.42 -8.49 -9.11
N GLN A 51 -1.52 -8.70 -8.14
CA GLN A 51 -0.68 -7.64 -7.62
C GLN A 51 0.28 -7.10 -8.70
N ALA A 52 0.96 -7.99 -9.42
CA ALA A 52 1.91 -7.58 -10.46
C ALA A 52 1.24 -6.74 -11.56
N LYS A 53 0.07 -7.17 -12.06
CA LYS A 53 -0.69 -6.39 -13.05
C LYS A 53 -1.16 -5.06 -12.50
N THR A 54 -1.61 -5.02 -11.24
CA THR A 54 -2.06 -3.78 -10.60
C THR A 54 -0.89 -2.78 -10.47
N PHE A 55 0.29 -3.27 -10.06
CA PHE A 55 1.51 -2.47 -9.97
C PHE A 55 2.00 -1.98 -11.34
N GLU A 56 2.06 -2.86 -12.35
CA GLU A 56 2.45 -2.50 -13.72
C GLU A 56 1.48 -1.49 -14.35
N ASN A 57 0.17 -1.69 -14.18
CA ASN A 57 -0.83 -0.74 -14.67
C ASN A 57 -0.73 0.62 -13.98
N LEU A 58 -0.47 0.63 -12.67
CA LEU A 58 -0.26 1.87 -11.92
C LEU A 58 1.00 2.59 -12.41
N GLY A 59 2.12 1.88 -12.55
CA GLY A 59 3.36 2.47 -13.06
C GLY A 59 3.20 3.02 -14.46
N ALA A 60 2.61 2.25 -15.37
CA ALA A 60 2.30 2.74 -16.71
C ALA A 60 1.39 3.97 -16.68
N ALA A 61 0.39 4.02 -15.79
CA ALA A 61 -0.51 5.16 -15.70
C ALA A 61 0.19 6.42 -15.16
N VAL A 62 1.02 6.27 -14.13
CA VAL A 62 1.83 7.36 -13.56
C VAL A 62 2.82 7.90 -14.61
N ASP A 63 3.53 7.00 -15.31
CA ASP A 63 4.50 7.37 -16.36
C ASP A 63 3.84 8.09 -17.54
N ASN A 64 2.61 7.70 -17.91
CA ASN A 64 1.86 8.32 -19.01
C ASN A 64 1.25 9.69 -18.64
N THR A 65 1.14 10.04 -17.36
CA THR A 65 0.47 11.27 -16.91
C THR A 65 1.38 12.52 -17.00
N GLY A 66 2.69 12.36 -17.25
CA GLY A 66 3.66 13.46 -17.43
C GLY A 66 4.39 13.87 -16.15
N GLU A 67 5.24 14.93 -16.23
CA GLU A 67 6.23 15.36 -15.21
C GLU A 67 5.72 15.55 -13.77
N ALA A 68 4.41 15.62 -13.55
CA ALA A 68 3.84 15.77 -12.20
C ALA A 68 3.72 14.45 -11.43
N GLY A 69 3.75 13.27 -12.09
CA GLY A 69 3.69 11.96 -11.40
C GLY A 69 2.42 11.71 -10.59
N GLU A 70 1.39 12.54 -10.74
CA GLU A 70 0.15 12.50 -9.96
C GLU A 70 -0.94 11.76 -10.74
N PHE A 71 -1.32 10.58 -10.26
CA PHE A 71 -2.36 9.75 -10.89
C PHE A 71 -3.64 9.71 -10.05
N PRO A 72 -4.84 9.98 -10.61
CA PRO A 72 -6.07 9.98 -9.82
C PRO A 72 -6.36 8.63 -9.14
N PHE A 73 -6.50 8.64 -7.81
CA PHE A 73 -6.73 7.44 -7.01
C PHE A 73 -8.01 6.70 -7.43
N SER A 74 -9.07 7.43 -7.80
CA SER A 74 -10.32 6.84 -8.31
C SER A 74 -10.15 6.06 -9.64
N GLN A 75 -9.12 6.37 -10.42
CA GLN A 75 -8.77 5.58 -11.61
C GLN A 75 -7.96 4.36 -11.23
N PHE A 76 -7.04 4.49 -10.26
CA PHE A 76 -6.30 3.37 -9.70
C PHE A 76 -7.25 2.31 -9.11
N GLU A 77 -8.25 2.70 -8.33
CA GLU A 77 -9.18 1.74 -7.71
C GLU A 77 -9.88 0.85 -8.74
N LYS A 78 -10.12 1.36 -9.96
CA LYS A 78 -10.73 0.61 -11.06
C LYS A 78 -9.77 -0.36 -11.74
N THR A 79 -8.46 -0.16 -11.61
CA THR A 79 -7.44 -1.04 -12.18
C THR A 79 -7.01 -2.16 -11.23
N ILE A 80 -7.41 -2.08 -9.95
CA ILE A 80 -7.15 -3.12 -8.95
C ILE A 80 -7.77 -4.44 -9.42
N GLN A 81 -6.92 -5.46 -9.57
CA GLN A 81 -7.36 -6.80 -9.89
C GLN A 81 -7.38 -7.69 -8.64
N GLY A 82 -8.35 -8.60 -8.59
CA GLY A 82 -8.45 -9.58 -7.51
C GLY A 82 -9.24 -9.08 -6.32
N SER A 83 -8.84 -9.52 -5.13
CA SER A 83 -9.53 -9.22 -3.87
C SER A 83 -8.49 -8.96 -2.77
N PRO A 84 -7.69 -7.89 -2.89
CA PRO A 84 -6.76 -7.53 -1.83
C PRO A 84 -7.52 -7.11 -0.57
N SER A 85 -6.94 -7.37 0.59
CA SER A 85 -7.33 -6.65 1.81
C SER A 85 -6.68 -5.28 1.82
N VAL A 86 -7.43 -4.27 2.24
CA VAL A 86 -6.99 -2.87 2.25
C VAL A 86 -6.89 -2.39 3.69
N GLU A 87 -5.72 -1.91 4.07
CA GLU A 87 -5.50 -1.18 5.32
C GLU A 87 -5.24 0.29 4.99
N ILE A 88 -5.96 1.18 5.65
CA ILE A 88 -5.87 2.62 5.42
C ILE A 88 -5.35 3.27 6.70
N ASP A 89 -4.27 4.04 6.56
CA ASP A 89 -3.70 4.81 7.65
C ASP A 89 -3.77 6.31 7.33
N GLU A 90 -4.72 6.97 8.00
CA GLU A 90 -5.02 8.39 7.88
C GLU A 90 -4.22 9.26 8.87
N SER A 91 -3.26 8.69 9.60
CA SER A 91 -2.50 9.46 10.61
C SER A 91 -1.48 10.43 9.99
N GLY A 92 -1.24 10.36 8.69
CA GLY A 92 -0.48 11.36 7.94
C GLY A 92 -1.23 12.69 7.84
N ALA A 93 -0.48 13.79 7.86
CA ALA A 93 -1.05 15.15 7.88
C ALA A 93 -1.61 15.61 6.53
N ILE A 94 -0.94 15.21 5.45
CA ILE A 94 -1.24 15.58 4.05
C ILE A 94 -1.34 14.33 3.15
N LEU A 95 -0.76 13.22 3.59
CA LEU A 95 -0.66 11.99 2.81
C LEU A 95 -1.32 10.84 3.58
N ARG A 96 -2.29 10.19 2.95
CA ARG A 96 -2.93 8.96 3.44
C ARG A 96 -2.18 7.76 2.87
N LEU A 97 -1.92 6.76 3.71
CA LEU A 97 -1.28 5.52 3.27
C LEU A 97 -2.35 4.47 3.03
N TYR A 98 -2.40 3.95 1.80
CA TYR A 98 -3.18 2.77 1.46
C TYR A 98 -2.25 1.57 1.34
N HIS A 99 -2.54 0.50 2.06
CA HIS A 99 -1.79 -0.74 2.02
C HIS A 99 -2.67 -1.88 1.55
N TYR A 100 -2.45 -2.29 0.31
CA TYR A 100 -3.14 -3.41 -0.33
C TYR A 100 -2.31 -4.69 -0.14
N LYS A 101 -2.98 -5.75 0.32
CA LYS A 101 -2.35 -7.05 0.56
C LYS A 101 -3.12 -8.14 -0.20
N TRP A 102 -2.44 -8.81 -1.12
CA TRP A 102 -2.94 -10.02 -1.78
C TRP A 102 -2.39 -11.24 -1.07
N ASN A 103 -3.26 -11.96 -0.36
CA ASN A 103 -2.88 -13.15 0.37
C ASN A 103 -2.80 -14.35 -0.58
N GLY A 104 -1.57 -14.80 -0.85
CA GLY A 104 -1.30 -16.12 -1.41
C GLY A 104 -1.29 -17.19 -0.32
N ASN A 105 -1.11 -18.45 -0.72
CA ASN A 105 -0.94 -19.55 0.23
C ASN A 105 0.48 -19.57 0.80
N PHE A 106 1.47 -19.04 0.07
CA PHE A 106 2.87 -19.06 0.47
C PHE A 106 3.42 -17.67 0.79
N LYS A 107 2.92 -16.63 0.12
CA LYS A 107 3.39 -15.27 0.29
C LYS A 107 2.25 -14.27 0.22
N THR A 108 2.35 -13.20 1.02
CA THR A 108 1.52 -12.00 0.86
C THR A 108 2.24 -11.02 -0.06
N TYR A 109 1.53 -10.54 -1.07
CA TYR A 109 2.03 -9.53 -1.99
C TYR A 109 1.48 -8.18 -1.56
N HIS A 110 2.37 -7.20 -1.42
CA HIS A 110 2.04 -5.89 -0.88
C HIS A 110 2.09 -4.83 -1.97
N LEU A 111 1.24 -3.83 -1.84
CA LEU A 111 1.28 -2.59 -2.60
C LEU A 111 0.93 -1.46 -1.64
N ARG A 112 1.87 -0.57 -1.40
CA ARG A 112 1.65 0.62 -0.57
C ARG A 112 1.57 1.83 -1.48
N LEU A 113 0.61 2.71 -1.22
CA LEU A 113 0.44 3.96 -1.96
C LEU A 113 0.29 5.11 -0.99
N LEU A 114 0.94 6.23 -1.30
CA LEU A 114 0.67 7.51 -0.66
C LEU A 114 -0.24 8.32 -1.56
N VAL A 115 -1.38 8.72 -1.00
CA VAL A 115 -2.41 9.51 -1.66
C VAL A 115 -2.51 10.86 -0.95
N ASN A 116 -2.48 11.96 -1.70
CA ASN A 116 -2.63 13.30 -1.13
C ASN A 116 -4.10 13.63 -0.79
N ASP A 117 -4.34 14.80 -0.22
CA ASP A 117 -5.70 15.25 0.13
C ASP A 117 -6.60 15.54 -1.09
N GLU A 118 -6.03 15.62 -2.30
CA GLU A 118 -6.74 15.80 -3.57
C GLU A 118 -7.07 14.46 -4.26
N ASP A 119 -6.93 13.35 -3.54
CA ASP A 119 -7.12 11.98 -4.05
C ASP A 119 -6.22 11.65 -5.27
N LEU A 120 -4.98 12.13 -5.26
CA LEU A 120 -3.93 11.81 -6.23
C LEU A 120 -2.90 10.87 -5.60
N VAL A 121 -2.57 9.80 -6.30
CA VAL A 121 -1.45 8.92 -5.97
C VAL A 121 -0.15 9.66 -6.26
N VAL A 122 0.65 9.86 -5.21
CA VAL A 122 1.93 10.58 -5.27
C VAL A 122 3.10 9.63 -5.44
N THR A 123 3.07 8.49 -4.74
CA THR A 123 4.11 7.47 -4.83
C THR A 123 3.60 6.12 -4.36
N TYR A 124 4.28 5.05 -4.77
CA TYR A 124 3.89 3.68 -4.47
C TYR A 124 5.11 2.74 -4.43
N ASP A 125 4.99 1.65 -3.67
CA ASP A 125 5.98 0.57 -3.64
C ASP A 125 5.34 -0.80 -3.35
N THR A 126 6.15 -1.86 -3.35
CA THR A 126 5.72 -3.24 -3.05
C THR A 126 6.31 -3.77 -1.74
N GLU A 127 6.79 -2.90 -0.87
CA GLU A 127 7.40 -3.32 0.39
C GLU A 127 6.34 -3.77 1.39
N PRO A 128 6.68 -4.72 2.29
CA PRO A 128 5.73 -5.24 3.26
C PRO A 128 5.37 -4.19 4.30
N GLU A 129 6.34 -3.47 4.84
CA GLU A 129 6.19 -2.47 5.91
C GLU A 129 7.36 -1.47 5.85
N GLY A 130 7.24 -0.34 6.55
CA GLY A 130 8.26 0.71 6.58
C GLY A 130 7.67 2.11 6.74
N GLU A 131 8.45 3.04 7.29
CA GLU A 131 8.02 4.43 7.54
C GLU A 131 7.97 5.30 6.28
N THR A 132 8.72 4.92 5.25
CA THR A 132 8.75 5.57 3.94
C THR A 132 8.03 4.70 2.92
N VAL A 133 7.41 5.33 1.93
CA VAL A 133 6.94 4.65 0.71
C VAL A 133 7.77 5.15 -0.44
N ASN A 134 8.52 4.25 -1.08
CA ASN A 134 9.46 4.57 -2.17
C ASN A 134 10.37 5.78 -1.83
N GLY A 135 10.89 5.81 -0.59
CA GLY A 135 11.77 6.88 -0.11
C GLY A 135 11.07 8.17 0.37
N MET A 136 9.77 8.33 0.16
CA MET A 136 9.01 9.49 0.66
C MET A 136 8.53 9.23 2.10
N GLN A 137 8.94 10.08 3.04
CA GLN A 137 8.55 9.95 4.44
C GLN A 137 7.18 10.59 4.67
N ARG A 138 6.30 9.86 5.37
CA ARG A 138 4.98 10.39 5.75
C ARG A 138 5.13 11.33 6.95
N ILE A 139 4.88 12.62 6.78
CA ILE A 139 4.81 13.55 7.92
C ILE A 139 3.52 13.26 8.69
N SER A 140 3.66 12.84 9.95
CA SER A 140 2.51 12.55 10.82
C SER A 140 1.79 13.84 11.24
N LYS A 141 0.48 13.75 11.50
CA LYS A 141 -0.34 14.86 12.03
C LYS A 141 0.25 15.45 13.31
N LYS A 142 0.80 14.61 14.19
CA LYS A 142 1.44 15.03 15.44
C LYS A 142 2.71 15.86 15.17
N ASN A 143 3.60 15.38 14.31
CA ASN A 143 4.85 16.08 13.99
C ASN A 143 4.57 17.43 13.29
N MET A 144 3.55 17.51 12.45
CA MET A 144 3.14 18.77 11.83
C MET A 144 2.57 19.76 12.86
N GLN A 145 1.73 19.29 13.78
CA GLN A 145 1.20 20.16 14.85
C GLN A 145 2.30 20.68 15.76
N GLU A 146 3.29 19.85 16.09
CA GLU A 146 4.47 20.28 16.86
C GLU A 146 5.31 21.32 16.10
N LEU A 147 5.53 21.15 14.80
CA LEU A 147 6.21 22.16 13.97
C LEU A 147 5.44 23.48 13.91
N VAL A 148 4.11 23.43 13.76
CA VAL A 148 3.25 24.62 13.72
C VAL A 148 3.24 25.33 15.08
N GLN A 149 3.24 24.58 16.19
CA GLN A 149 3.33 25.17 17.52
C GLN A 149 4.70 25.80 17.77
N LYS A 150 5.79 25.12 17.40
CA LYS A 150 7.15 25.62 17.55
C LYS A 150 7.36 26.90 16.72
N SER A 151 6.94 26.91 15.47
CA SER A 151 7.01 28.11 14.61
C SER A 151 6.15 29.26 15.14
N LYS A 152 4.94 29.00 15.64
CA LYS A 152 4.12 30.04 16.30
C LYS A 152 4.80 30.62 17.54
N GLN A 153 5.46 29.78 18.33
CA GLN A 153 6.19 30.21 19.53
C GLN A 153 7.44 31.04 19.17
N GLU A 154 8.17 30.66 18.13
CA GLU A 154 9.32 31.42 17.62
C GLU A 154 8.90 32.77 17.04
N VAL A 155 7.80 32.83 16.28
CA VAL A 155 7.25 34.08 15.74
C VAL A 155 6.72 34.98 16.87
N ALA A 156 6.07 34.41 17.88
CA ALA A 156 5.63 35.16 19.06
C ALA A 156 6.81 35.70 19.87
N ALA A 157 7.88 34.93 20.03
CA ALA A 157 9.10 35.37 20.70
C ALA A 157 9.83 36.48 19.93
N GLN A 158 9.90 36.37 18.59
CA GLN A 158 10.45 37.44 17.74
C GLN A 158 9.60 38.71 17.79
N LYS A 159 8.27 38.58 17.81
CA LYS A 159 7.37 39.73 17.93
C LYS A 159 7.46 40.40 19.31
N ALA A 160 7.55 39.61 20.38
CA ALA A 160 7.77 40.13 21.73
C ALA A 160 9.15 40.79 21.88
N ALA A 161 10.19 40.26 21.23
CA ALA A 161 11.52 40.86 21.19
C ALA A 161 11.53 42.17 20.37
N ALA A 162 10.78 42.23 19.27
CA ALA A 162 10.62 43.44 18.47
C ALA A 162 9.82 44.53 19.20
N GLU A 163 8.77 44.16 19.94
CA GLU A 163 8.01 45.09 20.79
C GLU A 163 8.84 45.55 22.01
N ALA A 164 9.67 44.69 22.60
CA ALA A 164 10.61 45.07 23.66
C ALA A 164 11.75 45.98 23.14
N SER A 165 12.19 45.80 21.90
CA SER A 165 13.17 46.68 21.23
C SER A 165 12.53 48.02 20.80
N ALA A 166 11.25 48.04 20.44
CA ALA A 166 10.53 49.26 20.04
C ALA A 166 10.08 50.10 21.25
N ALA A 167 9.89 49.49 22.43
CA ALA A 167 9.58 50.18 23.67
C ALA A 167 10.82 50.79 24.38
N ALA A 168 12.03 50.55 23.86
CA ALA A 168 13.29 50.98 24.45
C ALA A 168 13.91 52.24 23.80
N GLU A 169 13.21 52.94 22.90
CA GLU A 169 13.65 54.25 22.41
C GLU A 169 12.75 55.37 22.94
N PRO A 170 13.29 56.20 23.85
CA PRO A 170 13.19 57.62 23.60
C PRO A 170 14.51 58.34 23.89
N ALA A 171 14.90 59.20 22.94
CA ALA A 171 15.25 60.61 23.15
C ALA A 171 16.46 61.00 22.28
N LYS A 172 16.09 61.48 21.10
CA LYS A 172 16.81 62.43 20.26
C LYS A 172 17.52 63.52 21.11
N THR A 173 18.85 63.53 21.16
CA THR A 173 19.63 64.74 21.39
C THR A 173 20.05 65.27 20.03
N GLU A 174 19.19 66.10 19.43
CA GLU A 174 19.60 67.01 18.37
C GLU A 174 20.49 68.10 19.00
N THR A 175 21.79 68.02 18.77
CA THR A 175 22.66 69.20 18.84
C THR A 175 23.32 69.38 17.49
N THR A 176 22.70 70.26 16.72
CA THR A 176 23.09 70.83 15.42
C THR A 176 24.60 71.00 15.24
N GLU A 177 25.14 70.22 14.31
CA GLU A 177 26.44 70.42 13.67
C GLU A 177 26.36 71.70 12.81
N LYS A 178 27.15 72.71 13.17
CA LYS A 178 27.28 73.96 12.44
C LYS A 178 28.53 73.87 11.58
N GLU A 179 28.36 73.49 10.31
CA GLU A 179 29.39 73.66 9.28
C GLU A 179 28.76 74.33 8.06
N PRO A 180 29.07 75.61 7.78
CA PRO A 180 28.86 76.17 6.46
C PRO A 180 30.19 76.22 5.68
N ALA A 181 30.21 75.44 4.60
CA ALA A 181 30.65 75.80 3.26
C ALA A 181 31.88 76.72 3.08
N ALA A 182 32.88 76.18 2.40
CA ALA A 182 33.67 76.89 1.39
C ALA A 182 33.54 76.10 0.06
N PRO A 183 33.72 76.68 -1.14
CA PRO A 183 34.41 77.94 -1.45
C PRO A 183 33.69 78.85 -2.48
N ASP A 184 34.08 80.13 -2.53
CA ASP A 184 34.55 80.86 -3.74
C ASP A 184 34.63 82.37 -3.46
N ASP A 185 35.83 82.96 -3.52
CA ASP A 185 36.15 84.09 -4.40
C ASP A 185 37.65 84.47 -4.33
N LYS A 186 38.25 84.58 -5.54
CA LYS A 186 39.55 85.18 -5.95
C LYS A 186 40.87 84.43 -5.79
#